data_AF-H6BAJ4-F1
#
_entry.id   AF-H6BAJ4-F1
#
_cell.length_a   1.000
_cell.length_b   1.000
_cell.length_c   1.000
_cell.angle_alpha   90.00
_cell.angle_beta   90.00
_cell.angle_gamma   90.00
#
_symmetry.space_group_name_H-M   'P 1'
#
loop_
_entity.id
_entity.type
_entity.pdbx_description
1 polymer ?
#
loop_
_entity_poly.entity_id
_entity_poly.type
_entity_poly.pdbx_seq_one_letter_code
_entity_poly.pdbx_strand_id
1 'polypeptide(L)'
;RAISDEECTFNNSWLWKNENGSRPFCKDANISLIYRVNLERSLQYGIVGSATPDAKIVRISLDDDSTGAGIHLNDQLGYRQFGASYTTLSAYFREWSTDAIAQDYRFVFNASNNKAQILKTFPVDNINEKFERREVSGFELGVTGGVDVGGEGPK
;
A
#
# COMPACT_ATOMS: atom_id res chain seq x y z
N ARG A 1 -10.38 -2.25 7.60
CA ARG A 1 -10.66 -3.70 7.50
C ARG A 1 -9.94 -4.41 8.64
N ALA A 2 -10.68 -4.93 9.62
CA ALA A 2 -10.10 -5.80 10.63
C ALA A 2 -9.70 -7.15 9.99
N ILE A 3 -8.62 -7.75 10.46
CA ILE A 3 -8.18 -9.09 10.12
C ILE A 3 -8.47 -9.95 11.36
N SER A 4 -9.30 -10.97 11.18
CA SER A 4 -9.71 -11.85 12.27
C SER A 4 -8.56 -12.76 12.74
N ASP A 5 -8.68 -13.24 13.97
CA ASP A 5 -7.73 -14.22 14.52
C ASP A 5 -7.65 -15.48 13.67
N GLU A 6 -8.76 -15.91 13.05
CA GLU A 6 -8.79 -17.05 12.14
C GLU A 6 -7.95 -16.81 10.88
N GLU A 7 -8.09 -15.63 10.25
CA GLU A 7 -7.27 -15.24 9.11
C GLU A 7 -5.77 -15.13 9.46
N CYS A 8 -5.46 -14.85 10.73
CA CYS A 8 -4.09 -14.78 11.26
C CYS A 8 -3.63 -16.06 11.96
N THR A 9 -4.38 -17.17 11.88
CA THR A 9 -4.04 -18.42 12.55
C THR A 9 -3.20 -19.34 11.66
N PHE A 10 -2.06 -19.78 12.19
CA PHE A 10 -1.17 -20.71 11.52
C PHE A 10 -0.73 -21.83 12.48
N ASN A 11 -0.11 -22.88 11.95
CA ASN A 11 0.45 -23.95 12.76
C ASN A 11 1.54 -23.40 13.68
N ASN A 12 1.51 -23.80 14.94
CA ASN A 12 2.54 -23.45 15.92
C ASN A 12 3.92 -23.99 15.55
N SER A 13 3.97 -25.04 14.74
CA SER A 13 5.19 -25.73 14.34
C SER A 13 5.15 -26.08 12.86
N TRP A 14 6.26 -25.89 12.16
CA TRP A 14 6.42 -26.33 10.78
C TRP A 14 6.96 -27.76 10.71
N LEU A 15 7.89 -28.13 11.59
CA LEU A 15 8.43 -29.49 11.68
C LEU A 15 7.40 -30.51 12.15
N TRP A 16 6.54 -30.15 13.12
CA TRP A 16 5.53 -31.03 13.72
C TRP A 16 4.11 -30.42 13.61
N LYS A 17 3.68 -30.17 12.36
CA LYS A 17 2.42 -29.45 12.03
C LYS A 17 1.18 -29.97 12.75
N ASN A 18 1.07 -31.30 12.86
CA ASN A 18 -0.12 -31.96 13.37
C ASN A 18 -0.03 -32.27 14.87
N GLU A 19 1.10 -31.98 15.53
CA GLU A 19 1.33 -32.34 16.94
C GLU A 19 1.16 -31.13 17.86
N ASN A 20 1.52 -29.93 17.39
CA ASN A 20 1.60 -28.72 18.24
C ASN A 20 0.42 -27.75 18.07
N GLY A 21 -0.59 -28.13 17.29
CA GLY A 21 -1.78 -27.31 17.00
C GLY A 21 -1.45 -25.99 16.30
N SER A 22 -2.36 -25.02 16.42
CA SER A 22 -2.28 -23.70 15.79
C SER A 22 -2.52 -22.57 16.81
N ARG A 23 -2.18 -21.34 16.41
CA ARG A 23 -2.54 -20.12 17.15
C ARG A 23 -2.65 -18.93 16.20
N PRO A 24 -3.27 -17.82 16.61
CA PRO A 24 -3.12 -16.53 15.94
C PRO A 24 -1.70 -15.98 16.08
N PHE A 25 -1.11 -15.56 14.97
CA PHE A 25 0.25 -14.97 14.89
C PHE A 25 0.24 -13.45 14.83
N CYS A 26 -0.95 -12.84 14.84
CA CYS A 26 -1.17 -11.41 14.84
C CYS A 26 -2.10 -11.06 15.99
N LYS A 27 -2.07 -9.80 16.44
CA LYS A 27 -3.00 -9.29 17.46
C LYS A 27 -3.58 -7.97 16.99
N ASP A 28 -4.92 -7.86 17.00
CA ASP A 28 -5.65 -6.66 16.59
C ASP A 28 -5.29 -6.17 15.18
N ALA A 29 -4.96 -7.11 14.28
CA ALA A 29 -4.49 -6.83 12.94
C ALA A 29 -5.55 -6.06 12.12
N ASN A 30 -5.10 -5.00 11.44
CA ASN A 30 -6.00 -4.04 10.79
C ASN A 30 -5.36 -3.33 9.60
N ILE A 31 -6.19 -3.02 8.60
CA ILE A 31 -5.85 -2.17 7.45
C ILE A 31 -6.80 -0.97 7.44
N SER A 32 -6.29 0.24 7.70
CA SER A 32 -7.07 1.48 7.71
C SER A 32 -6.38 2.57 6.90
N LEU A 33 -6.77 2.67 5.63
CA LEU A 33 -6.18 3.58 4.63
C LEU A 33 -7.25 4.57 4.13
N ILE A 34 -6.81 5.78 3.79
CA ILE A 34 -7.68 6.81 3.20
C ILE A 34 -7.07 7.21 1.87
N TYR A 35 -7.77 7.05 0.76
CA TYR A 35 -7.27 7.48 -0.55
C TYR A 35 -7.78 8.87 -0.87
N ARG A 36 -6.92 9.76 -1.35
CA ARG A 36 -7.35 11.01 -1.99
C ARG A 36 -7.64 10.75 -3.46
N VAL A 37 -8.80 11.22 -3.92
CA VAL A 37 -9.22 11.12 -5.31
C VAL A 37 -9.59 12.51 -5.83
N ASN A 38 -8.89 12.97 -6.87
CA ASN A 38 -9.22 14.20 -7.58
C ASN A 38 -9.69 13.85 -9.00
N LEU A 39 -10.80 14.46 -9.41
CA LEU A 39 -11.34 14.39 -10.76
C LEU A 39 -11.19 15.77 -11.40
N GLU A 40 -10.35 15.87 -12.42
CA GLU A 40 -9.99 17.16 -13.02
C GLU A 40 -9.86 17.05 -14.53
N ARG A 41 -9.90 18.18 -15.23
CA ARG A 41 -9.68 18.26 -16.67
C ARG A 41 -8.41 19.04 -16.92
N SER A 42 -7.50 18.47 -17.68
CA SER A 42 -6.36 19.16 -18.25
C SER A 42 -6.72 19.64 -19.65
N LEU A 43 -6.35 20.88 -19.97
CA LEU A 43 -6.39 21.43 -21.32
C LEU A 43 -5.01 21.35 -21.97
N GLN A 44 -4.95 21.36 -23.29
CA GLN A 44 -3.66 21.45 -23.98
C GLN A 44 -3.10 22.87 -23.92
N TYR A 45 -1.88 23.02 -23.42
CA TYR A 45 -1.16 24.28 -23.35
C TYR A 45 0.33 24.03 -23.59
N GLY A 46 0.95 24.79 -24.51
CA GLY A 46 2.37 24.65 -24.88
C GLY A 46 2.60 24.17 -26.33
N ILE A 47 3.86 23.87 -26.66
CA ILE A 47 4.28 23.42 -27.99
C ILE A 47 4.21 21.89 -28.07
N VAL A 48 3.88 21.33 -29.23
CA VAL A 48 3.82 19.87 -29.46
C VAL A 48 5.14 19.21 -29.01
N GLY A 49 5.05 18.28 -28.06
CA GLY A 49 6.19 17.58 -27.45
C GLY A 49 6.50 18.00 -26.01
N SER A 50 6.02 19.16 -25.56
CA SER A 50 6.11 19.63 -24.15
C SER A 50 4.79 20.19 -23.61
N ALA A 51 3.71 20.08 -24.38
CA ALA A 51 2.40 20.58 -23.99
C ALA A 51 1.74 19.71 -22.90
N THR A 52 0.95 20.35 -22.04
CA THR A 52 0.03 19.63 -21.14
C THR A 52 -0.97 18.83 -21.99
N PRO A 53 -1.40 17.63 -21.55
CA PRO A 53 -2.35 16.84 -22.30
C PRO A 53 -3.75 17.45 -22.24
N ASP A 54 -4.52 17.46 -23.33
CA ASP A 54 -5.98 17.65 -23.26
C ASP A 54 -6.63 16.32 -22.90
N ALA A 55 -6.96 16.15 -21.61
CA ALA A 55 -7.46 14.90 -21.08
C ALA A 55 -8.30 15.11 -19.81
N LYS A 56 -9.23 14.18 -19.59
CA LYS A 56 -9.88 14.01 -18.28
C LYS A 56 -8.96 13.17 -17.40
N ILE A 57 -8.68 13.65 -16.20
CA ILE A 57 -7.70 13.09 -15.29
C ILE A 57 -8.41 12.58 -14.03
N VAL A 58 -8.04 11.37 -13.62
CA VAL A 58 -8.40 10.79 -12.33
C VAL A 58 -7.09 10.58 -11.58
N ARG A 59 -6.85 11.37 -10.54
CA ARG A 59 -5.67 11.24 -9.68
C ARG A 59 -6.06 10.54 -8.40
N ILE A 60 -5.40 9.41 -8.13
CA ILE A 60 -5.57 8.64 -6.88
C ILE A 60 -4.23 8.66 -6.16
N SER A 61 -4.20 9.04 -4.88
CA SER A 61 -2.98 9.06 -4.07
C SER A 61 -3.21 8.62 -2.63
N LEU A 62 -2.15 8.04 -2.06
CA LEU A 62 -1.88 7.93 -0.63
C LEU A 62 -0.66 8.82 -0.37
N ASP A 63 -0.81 9.85 0.44
CA ASP A 63 0.23 10.83 0.68
C ASP A 63 0.14 11.40 2.10
N ASP A 64 1.14 12.20 2.46
CA ASP A 64 1.34 12.75 3.80
C ASP A 64 0.11 13.48 4.35
N ASP A 65 -0.70 14.10 3.50
CA ASP A 65 -1.84 14.91 3.92
C ASP A 65 -3.11 14.07 4.17
N SER A 66 -3.14 12.81 3.69
CA SER A 66 -4.33 11.98 3.78
C SER A 66 -4.06 10.46 3.78
N THR A 67 -3.10 9.96 4.58
CA THR A 67 -2.66 8.54 4.52
C THR A 67 -3.58 7.54 5.26
N GLY A 68 -4.34 8.00 6.26
CA GLY A 68 -5.09 7.13 7.18
C GLY A 68 -4.24 6.65 8.36
N ALA A 69 -4.68 5.59 9.07
CA ALA A 69 -3.96 5.06 10.23
C ALA A 69 -2.85 4.05 9.86
N GLY A 70 -2.94 3.45 8.66
CA GLY A 70 -1.95 2.51 8.12
C GLY A 70 -2.35 1.04 8.24
N ILE A 71 -1.35 0.16 8.23
CA ILE A 71 -1.50 -1.29 8.33
C ILE A 71 -0.79 -1.76 9.60
N HIS A 72 -1.50 -2.50 10.44
CA HIS A 72 -1.02 -3.02 11.71
C HIS A 72 -1.18 -4.54 11.77
N LEU A 73 -0.18 -5.24 12.34
CA LEU A 73 -0.22 -6.69 12.57
C LEU A 73 -0.02 -7.05 14.05
N ASN A 74 0.95 -6.43 14.72
CA ASN A 74 1.31 -6.72 16.10
C ASN A 74 1.93 -5.47 16.75
N ASP A 75 1.68 -5.27 18.05
CA ASP A 75 2.39 -4.27 18.85
C ASP A 75 3.84 -4.67 19.15
N GLN A 76 4.06 -5.98 19.33
CA GLN A 76 5.35 -6.59 19.67
C GLN A 76 5.42 -7.99 19.05
N LEU A 77 6.64 -8.47 18.77
CA LEU A 77 6.87 -9.82 18.24
C LEU A 77 7.31 -10.75 19.37
N GLY A 78 6.45 -11.69 19.73
CA GLY A 78 6.76 -12.79 20.63
C GLY A 78 7.16 -14.07 19.88
N TYR A 79 7.45 -15.11 20.63
CA TYR A 79 7.71 -16.45 20.08
C TYR A 79 7.26 -17.55 21.04
N ARG A 80 7.09 -18.77 20.49
CA ARG A 80 6.93 -20.01 21.27
C ARG A 80 7.93 -21.05 20.81
N GLN A 81 8.46 -21.82 21.75
CA GLN A 81 9.38 -22.92 21.48
C GLN A 81 8.63 -24.26 21.48
N PHE A 82 8.95 -25.11 20.51
CA PHE A 82 8.47 -26.49 20.40
C PHE A 82 9.65 -27.45 20.31
N GLY A 83 9.43 -28.73 20.61
CA GLY A 83 10.45 -29.76 20.53
C GLY A 83 9.87 -31.10 20.12
N ALA A 84 10.74 -32.00 19.67
CA ALA A 84 10.33 -33.34 19.27
C ALA A 84 9.71 -34.09 20.46
N SER A 85 8.58 -34.75 20.21
CA SER A 85 7.92 -35.66 21.16
C SER A 85 8.64 -37.02 21.30
N TYR A 86 9.66 -37.25 20.47
CA TYR A 86 10.44 -38.48 20.37
C TYR A 86 11.94 -38.23 20.56
N THR A 87 12.68 -39.29 20.91
CA THR A 87 14.14 -39.22 21.07
C THR A 87 14.81 -38.94 19.72
N THR A 88 15.69 -37.94 19.69
CA THR A 88 16.46 -37.55 18.50
C THR A 88 17.95 -37.84 18.71
N LEU A 89 18.58 -38.57 17.77
CA LEU A 89 20.04 -38.80 17.78
C LEU A 89 20.78 -37.78 16.86
N SER A 90 20.27 -37.57 15.65
CA SER A 90 20.80 -36.61 14.67
C SER A 90 19.67 -36.09 13.78
N ALA A 91 18.84 -35.20 14.31
CA ALA A 91 17.70 -34.59 13.63
C ALA A 91 17.33 -33.25 14.28
N TYR A 92 16.42 -32.50 13.65
CA TYR A 92 15.81 -31.34 14.31
C TYR A 92 15.07 -31.78 15.58
N PHE A 93 15.38 -31.14 16.69
CA PHE A 93 14.82 -31.48 18.01
C PHE A 93 14.14 -30.28 18.70
N ARG A 94 14.32 -29.06 18.15
CA ARG A 94 13.67 -27.82 18.60
C ARG A 94 13.28 -26.93 17.42
N GLU A 95 12.22 -26.18 17.61
CA GLU A 95 11.73 -25.17 16.68
C GLU A 95 11.21 -23.95 17.45
N TRP A 96 11.25 -22.78 16.82
CA TRP A 96 10.65 -21.55 17.32
C TRP A 96 9.67 -21.02 16.28
N SER A 97 8.44 -20.72 16.70
CA SER A 97 7.50 -19.96 15.89
C SER A 97 7.34 -18.57 16.48
N THR A 98 7.94 -17.61 15.79
CA THR A 98 7.81 -16.17 16.05
C THR A 98 6.49 -15.67 15.48
N ASP A 99 5.91 -14.65 16.11
CA ASP A 99 4.71 -13.97 15.61
C ASP A 99 4.95 -13.37 14.21
N ALA A 100 3.87 -13.20 13.44
CA ALA A 100 3.95 -12.91 12.03
C ALA A 100 4.38 -11.47 11.74
N ILE A 101 5.08 -11.32 10.62
CA ILE A 101 5.43 -10.04 10.00
C ILE A 101 4.85 -9.98 8.58
N ALA A 102 4.75 -8.78 8.03
CA ALA A 102 4.40 -8.62 6.63
C ALA A 102 5.60 -9.01 5.76
N GLN A 103 5.44 -10.02 4.91
CA GLN A 103 6.42 -10.36 3.89
C GLN A 103 6.44 -9.30 2.77
N ASP A 104 5.27 -8.75 2.43
CA ASP A 104 5.09 -7.64 1.51
C ASP A 104 3.83 -6.82 1.87
N TYR A 105 3.81 -5.58 1.40
CA TYR A 105 2.60 -4.76 1.33
C TYR A 105 2.35 -4.41 -0.14
N ARG A 106 1.19 -4.79 -0.66
CA ARG A 106 0.87 -4.63 -2.08
C ARG A 106 -0.38 -3.81 -2.32
N PHE A 107 -0.26 -2.79 -3.16
CA PHE A 107 -1.35 -1.92 -3.61
C PHE A 107 -1.56 -2.11 -5.10
N VAL A 108 -2.79 -2.45 -5.51
CA VAL A 108 -3.11 -2.72 -6.93
C VAL A 108 -4.16 -1.72 -7.39
N PHE A 109 -3.85 -0.99 -8.46
CA PHE A 109 -4.77 -0.06 -9.12
C PHE A 109 -5.17 -0.63 -10.48
N ASN A 110 -6.46 -0.69 -10.76
CA ASN A 110 -6.97 -1.20 -12.03
C ASN A 110 -8.16 -0.36 -12.50
N ALA A 111 -8.30 -0.19 -13.82
CA ALA A 111 -9.45 0.43 -14.44
C ALA A 111 -10.44 -0.65 -14.89
N SER A 112 -11.75 -0.42 -14.70
CA SER A 112 -12.78 -1.40 -15.09
C SER A 112 -12.92 -1.60 -16.59
N ASN A 113 -12.34 -0.72 -17.40
CA ASN A 113 -12.36 -0.76 -18.86
C ASN A 113 -11.16 0.01 -19.44
N ASN A 114 -11.05 0.02 -20.77
CA ASN A 114 -9.95 0.63 -21.52
C ASN A 114 -10.07 2.16 -21.76
N LYS A 115 -11.07 2.84 -21.18
CA LYS A 115 -11.23 4.29 -21.35
C LYS A 115 -10.25 5.09 -20.51
N ALA A 116 -9.75 4.51 -19.42
CA ALA A 116 -8.70 5.09 -18.60
C ALA A 116 -7.39 4.34 -18.82
N GLN A 117 -6.30 5.08 -18.94
CA GLN A 117 -4.95 4.55 -19.02
C GLN A 117 -4.10 5.23 -17.96
N ILE A 118 -3.10 4.51 -17.45
CA ILE A 118 -2.14 5.07 -16.49
C ILE A 118 -1.28 6.08 -17.26
N LEU A 119 -1.42 7.36 -16.93
CA LEU A 119 -0.60 8.42 -17.52
C LEU A 119 0.77 8.50 -16.85
N LYS A 120 0.82 8.36 -15.52
CA LYS A 120 2.04 8.36 -14.72
C LYS A 120 1.78 7.81 -13.32
N THR A 121 2.85 7.39 -12.65
CA THR A 121 2.81 6.92 -11.26
C THR A 121 3.90 7.59 -10.44
N PHE A 122 3.75 7.48 -9.12
CA PHE A 122 4.83 7.73 -8.19
C PHE A 122 4.77 6.65 -7.08
N PRO A 123 5.86 5.94 -6.78
CA PRO A 123 7.18 5.98 -7.44
C PRO A 123 7.11 5.67 -8.96
N VAL A 124 8.05 6.25 -9.73
CA VAL A 124 8.11 6.05 -11.19
C VAL A 124 8.70 4.70 -11.57
N ASP A 125 9.56 4.15 -10.70
CA ASP A 125 10.20 2.85 -10.81
C ASP A 125 10.49 2.34 -9.39
N ASN A 126 11.18 1.21 -9.28
CA ASN A 126 11.57 0.58 -8.03
C ASN A 126 12.37 1.52 -7.12
N ILE A 127 12.03 1.50 -5.84
CA ILE A 127 12.80 2.13 -4.78
C ILE A 127 13.56 1.03 -4.04
N ASN A 128 14.86 1.24 -3.81
CA ASN A 128 15.70 0.26 -3.12
C ASN A 128 15.40 0.19 -1.62
N GLU A 129 15.80 -0.92 -1.00
CA GLU A 129 15.80 -1.05 0.45
C GLU A 129 16.61 0.07 1.12
N LYS A 130 16.20 0.48 2.33
CA LYS A 130 16.85 1.54 3.13
C LYS A 130 16.85 2.93 2.45
N PHE A 131 15.93 3.16 1.52
CA PHE A 131 15.68 4.50 0.99
C PHE A 131 14.84 5.32 1.97
N GLU A 132 15.35 6.47 2.38
CA GLU A 132 14.64 7.40 3.27
C GLU A 132 14.77 8.81 2.72
N ARG A 133 13.71 9.30 2.06
CA ARG A 133 13.55 10.69 1.62
C ARG A 133 12.08 11.06 1.58
N ARG A 134 11.78 12.35 1.79
CA ARG A 134 10.48 12.93 1.48
C ARG A 134 10.48 13.37 0.03
N GLU A 135 9.52 12.89 -0.74
CA GLU A 135 9.44 13.17 -2.18
C GLU A 135 8.11 13.82 -2.54
N VAL A 136 8.13 14.65 -3.59
CA VAL A 136 6.96 15.39 -4.05
C VAL A 136 6.60 14.91 -5.45
N SER A 137 5.38 14.41 -5.63
CA SER A 137 4.82 14.08 -6.94
C SER A 137 3.95 15.23 -7.46
N GLY A 138 4.53 16.08 -8.32
CA GLY A 138 3.81 17.14 -9.03
C GLY A 138 3.18 16.63 -10.33
N PHE A 139 2.02 17.13 -10.74
CA PHE A 139 1.40 16.93 -12.06
C PHE A 139 0.98 18.27 -12.63
N GLU A 140 1.35 18.54 -13.88
CA GLU A 140 1.04 19.79 -14.56
C GLU A 140 -0.27 19.64 -15.37
N LEU A 141 -1.19 20.56 -15.13
CA LEU A 141 -2.50 20.62 -15.76
C LEU A 141 -2.57 21.92 -16.57
N GLY A 142 -3.01 21.83 -17.83
CA GLY A 142 -3.37 23.04 -18.56
C GLY A 142 -4.69 23.57 -18.03
N VAL A 143 -4.72 24.83 -17.61
CA VAL A 143 -5.90 25.49 -17.04
C VAL A 143 -6.24 26.75 -17.83
N THR A 144 -7.51 27.13 -17.84
CA THR A 144 -7.89 28.48 -18.28
C THR A 144 -7.61 29.45 -17.13
N GLY A 145 -6.61 30.31 -17.30
CA GLY A 145 -6.36 31.41 -16.37
C GLY A 145 -7.44 32.49 -16.51
N GLY A 146 -8.12 32.82 -15.42
CA GLY A 146 -9.19 33.82 -15.42
C GLY A 146 -8.68 35.25 -15.64
N VAL A 147 -9.42 36.04 -16.42
CA VAL A 147 -9.12 37.45 -16.73
C VAL A 147 -9.96 38.38 -15.84
N ASP A 148 -9.29 39.47 -15.45
CA ASP A 148 -9.71 40.71 -14.79
C ASP A 148 -11.22 41.02 -14.75
N VAL A 149 -11.70 41.34 -13.54
CA VAL A 149 -13.10 41.71 -13.28
C VAL A 149 -13.33 43.16 -13.75
N GLY A 150 -13.74 43.34 -15.00
CA GLY A 150 -14.27 44.60 -15.50
C GLY A 150 -15.72 44.84 -15.06
N GLY A 151 -16.18 46.09 -15.07
CA GLY A 151 -17.47 46.53 -14.52
C GLY A 151 -18.76 45.93 -15.13
N GLU A 152 -18.67 45.05 -16.12
CA GLU A 152 -19.82 44.33 -16.72
C GLU A 152 -19.87 42.82 -16.40
N GLY A 153 -18.93 42.31 -15.58
CA GLY A 153 -18.90 40.91 -15.15
C GLY A 153 -17.81 40.06 -15.83
N PRO A 154 -17.84 38.73 -15.65
CA PRO A 154 -16.88 37.82 -16.28
C PRO A 154 -17.05 37.86 -17.80
N LYS A 155 -15.95 38.10 -18.54
CA LYS A 155 -15.93 38.09 -20.02
C LYS A 155 -15.90 36.68 -20.59
#